data_AF-A0A6P5MLP6-F1
#
_entry.id   AF-A0A6P5MLP6-F1
#
_cell.length_a   1.000
_cell.length_b   1.000
_cell.length_c   1.000
_cell.angle_alpha   90.00
_cell.angle_beta   90.00
_cell.angle_gamma   90.00
#
_symmetry.space_group_name_H-M   'P 1'
#
loop_
_entity.id
_entity.type
_entity.pdbx_description
1 polymer ?
#
loop_
_entity_poly.entity_id
_entity_poly.type
_entity_poly.pdbx_seq_one_letter_code
_entity_poly.pdbx_strand_id
1 'polypeptide(L)'
;MQARRLLLDPAIHEEFTRLKNLVEEKEKKVKELQDNINAVSFTTQSKMGKMLMAKCRTLQEENEEVGNHASEGKIHELAMKVALQKSQNAQIRSQFEGLQKHMQGLTNDVERSNQTVVILQEKLQDKDQEIQKLKQKLQQKNLMMEDGRSDAAENFIECDKPEVPKEAAN
;
A
#
# COMPACT_ATOMS: atom_id res chain seq x y z
N MET A 1 10.21 80.26 -94.23
CA MET A 1 10.28 78.81 -94.47
C MET A 1 9.20 78.13 -93.66
N GLN A 2 8.06 77.93 -94.32
CA GLN A 2 6.85 77.35 -93.79
C GLN A 2 6.90 75.83 -93.92
N ALA A 3 6.32 75.15 -92.92
CA ALA A 3 5.75 73.80 -92.99
C ALA A 3 6.69 72.62 -93.28
N ARG A 4 7.30 72.03 -92.23
CA ARG A 4 7.49 70.56 -92.06
C ARG A 4 7.58 70.13 -90.58
N ARG A 5 6.73 70.68 -89.70
CA ARG A 5 6.37 69.92 -88.48
C ARG A 5 5.27 68.96 -88.93
N LEU A 6 5.56 67.67 -88.97
CA LEU A 6 4.53 66.63 -89.08
C LEU A 6 3.62 66.80 -87.87
N LEU A 7 2.57 67.59 -88.03
CA LEU A 7 1.44 67.64 -87.12
C LEU A 7 0.70 66.34 -87.38
N LEU A 8 0.80 65.39 -86.44
CA LEU A 8 -0.21 64.35 -86.34
C LEU A 8 -1.57 65.03 -86.39
N ASP A 9 -2.50 64.46 -87.17
CA ASP A 9 -3.88 64.92 -87.17
C ASP A 9 -4.36 65.11 -85.71
N PRO A 10 -5.08 66.19 -85.37
CA PRO A 10 -5.47 66.47 -83.99
C PRO A 10 -6.15 65.29 -83.28
N ALA A 11 -6.96 64.50 -83.99
CA ALA A 11 -7.58 63.31 -83.41
C ALA A 11 -6.56 62.20 -83.15
N ILE A 12 -5.56 62.04 -84.03
CA ILE A 12 -4.45 61.09 -83.83
C ILE A 12 -3.60 61.51 -82.62
N HIS A 13 -3.34 62.81 -82.45
CA HIS A 13 -2.58 63.30 -81.30
C HIS A 13 -3.31 63.07 -79.97
N GLU A 14 -4.63 63.28 -79.95
CA GLU A 14 -5.46 63.03 -78.78
C GLU A 14 -5.48 61.54 -78.40
N GLU A 15 -5.65 60.64 -79.37
CA GLU A 15 -5.58 59.19 -79.13
C GLU A 15 -4.19 58.73 -78.67
N PHE A 16 -3.11 59.28 -79.23
CA PHE A 16 -1.75 59.00 -78.74
C PHE A 16 -1.54 59.45 -77.29
N THR A 17 -2.09 60.62 -76.94
CA THR A 17 -1.99 61.16 -75.58
C THR A 17 -2.79 60.30 -74.60
N ARG A 18 -4.01 59.89 -74.99
CA ARG A 18 -4.84 58.97 -74.22
C ARG A 18 -4.16 57.62 -74.01
N LEU A 19 -3.60 57.02 -75.07
CA LEU A 19 -2.86 55.76 -74.98
C LEU A 19 -1.64 55.90 -74.07
N LYS A 20 -0.88 56.99 -74.18
CA LYS A 20 0.27 57.25 -73.31
C LYS A 20 -0.15 57.34 -71.85
N ASN A 21 -1.20 58.10 -71.54
CA ASN A 21 -1.73 58.22 -70.17
C ASN A 21 -2.23 56.86 -69.65
N LEU A 22 -2.89 56.06 -70.49
CA LEU A 22 -3.35 54.72 -70.12
C LEU A 22 -2.17 53.79 -69.84
N VAL A 23 -1.11 53.85 -70.63
CA VAL A 23 0.12 53.07 -70.40
C VAL A 23 0.76 53.47 -69.08
N GLU A 24 0.92 54.77 -68.81
CA GLU A 24 1.48 55.26 -67.54
C GLU A 24 0.63 54.84 -66.33
N GLU A 25 -0.70 54.88 -66.44
CA GLU A 25 -1.61 54.40 -65.40
C GLU A 25 -1.47 52.90 -65.14
N LYS A 26 -1.37 52.09 -66.21
CA LYS A 26 -1.19 50.63 -66.09
C LYS A 26 0.18 50.28 -65.54
N GLU A 27 1.24 50.96 -65.94
CA GLU A 27 2.58 50.77 -65.38
C GLU A 27 2.60 51.05 -63.87
N LYS A 28 1.94 52.13 -63.44
CA LYS A 28 1.77 52.43 -62.01
C LYS A 28 1.01 51.32 -61.29
N LYS A 29 -0.09 50.83 -61.87
CA LYS A 29 -0.89 49.73 -61.32
C LYS A 29 -0.08 48.43 -61.20
N VAL A 30 0.71 48.11 -62.21
CA VAL A 30 1.60 46.93 -62.21
C VAL A 30 2.62 47.05 -61.09
N LYS A 31 3.23 48.22 -60.91
CA LYS A 31 4.19 48.46 -59.84
C LYS A 31 3.54 48.32 -58.45
N GLU A 32 2.38 48.92 -58.24
CA GLU A 32 1.61 48.77 -56.99
C GLU A 32 1.24 47.31 -56.69
N LEU A 33 0.80 46.56 -57.69
CA LEU A 33 0.49 45.13 -57.53
C LEU A 33 1.73 44.31 -57.23
N GLN A 34 2.86 44.60 -57.87
CA GLN A 34 4.13 43.92 -57.62
C GLN A 34 4.64 44.20 -56.20
N ASP A 35 4.54 45.44 -55.73
CA ASP A 35 4.91 45.83 -54.37
C ASP A 35 4.00 45.14 -53.34
N ASN A 36 2.70 45.05 -53.60
CA ASN A 36 1.76 44.30 -52.77
C ASN A 36 2.08 42.80 -52.75
N ILE A 37 2.38 42.19 -53.90
CA ILE A 37 2.80 40.78 -53.99
C ILE A 37 4.07 40.57 -53.15
N ASN A 38 5.05 41.47 -53.25
CA ASN A 38 6.29 41.39 -52.48
C ASN A 38 6.06 41.56 -50.98
N ALA A 39 5.12 42.43 -50.59
CA ALA A 39 4.75 42.64 -49.18
C ALA A 39 4.04 41.44 -48.55
N VAL A 40 3.25 40.70 -49.33
CA VAL A 40 2.51 39.52 -48.88
C VAL A 40 3.34 38.23 -49.03
N SER A 41 4.38 38.24 -49.87
CA SER A 41 5.28 37.11 -50.07
C SER A 41 6.14 36.86 -48.84
N PHE A 42 6.07 35.65 -48.29
CA PHE A 42 6.96 35.22 -47.23
C PHE A 42 8.40 35.22 -47.73
N THR A 43 9.28 35.93 -47.02
CA THR A 43 10.72 35.85 -47.22
C THR A 43 11.39 35.53 -45.90
N THR A 44 12.29 34.55 -45.90
CA THR A 44 13.06 34.13 -44.72
C THR A 44 13.93 35.23 -44.13
N GLN A 45 14.22 36.28 -44.92
CA GLN A 45 15.00 37.43 -44.47
C GLN A 45 14.17 38.57 -43.86
N SER A 46 12.86 38.64 -44.13
CA SER A 46 11.99 39.64 -43.50
C SER A 46 11.92 39.45 -41.98
N LYS A 47 11.65 40.53 -41.24
CA LYS A 47 11.49 40.47 -39.78
C LYS A 47 10.42 39.45 -39.35
N MET A 48 9.28 39.45 -40.05
CA MET A 48 8.20 38.48 -39.82
C MET A 48 8.64 37.05 -40.17
N GLY A 49 9.34 36.88 -41.29
CA GLY A 49 9.83 35.57 -41.71
C GLY A 49 10.86 34.97 -40.75
N LYS A 50 11.80 35.78 -40.24
CA LYS A 50 12.76 35.38 -39.21
C LYS A 50 12.06 34.95 -37.92
N MET A 51 11.02 35.70 -37.49
CA MET A 51 10.24 35.36 -36.30
C MET A 51 9.47 34.05 -36.47
N LEU A 52 8.83 33.84 -37.62
CA LEU A 52 8.14 32.58 -37.92
C LEU A 52 9.10 31.40 -37.91
N MET A 53 10.25 31.53 -38.58
CA MET A 53 11.28 30.48 -38.61
C MET A 53 11.84 30.18 -37.21
N ALA A 54 12.02 31.20 -36.36
CA ALA A 54 12.42 30.99 -34.97
C ALA A 54 11.35 30.19 -34.22
N LYS A 55 10.07 30.54 -34.36
CA LYS A 55 8.97 29.79 -33.75
C LYS A 55 8.88 28.35 -34.26
N CYS A 56 9.07 28.13 -35.56
CA CYS A 56 9.09 26.78 -36.13
C CYS A 56 10.24 25.94 -35.54
N ARG A 57 11.44 26.52 -35.38
CA ARG A 57 12.57 25.82 -34.74
C ARG A 57 12.25 25.45 -33.29
N THR A 58 11.74 26.39 -32.50
CA THR A 58 11.35 26.10 -31.10
C THR A 58 10.29 25.00 -31.02
N LEU A 59 9.24 25.06 -31.84
CA LEU A 59 8.22 24.01 -31.88
C LEU A 59 8.79 22.64 -32.31
N GLN A 60 9.80 22.65 -33.17
CA GLN A 60 10.45 21.43 -33.62
C GLN A 60 11.34 20.82 -32.53
N GLU A 61 12.09 21.65 -31.80
CA GLU A 61 12.85 21.26 -30.60
C GLU A 61 11.93 20.71 -29.51
N GLU A 62 10.82 21.39 -29.19
CA GLU A 62 9.82 20.91 -28.22
C GLU A 62 9.23 19.55 -28.63
N ASN A 63 8.90 19.36 -29.90
CA ASN A 63 8.38 18.08 -30.40
C ASN A 63 9.42 16.95 -30.32
N GLU A 64 10.69 17.27 -30.59
CA GLU A 64 11.79 16.31 -30.48
C GLU A 64 12.04 15.93 -29.01
N GLU A 65 11.99 16.89 -28.08
CA GLU A 65 12.05 16.61 -26.64
C GLU A 65 10.90 15.72 -26.17
N VAL A 66 9.66 15.99 -26.61
CA VAL A 66 8.50 15.13 -26.30
C VAL A 66 8.70 13.72 -26.86
N GLY A 67 9.18 13.61 -28.10
CA GLY A 67 9.51 12.33 -28.73
C GLY A 67 10.60 11.56 -27.97
N ASN A 68 11.62 12.26 -27.47
CA ASN A 68 12.69 11.69 -26.67
C ASN A 68 12.19 11.21 -25.30
N HIS A 69 11.38 11.99 -24.59
CA HIS A 69 10.80 11.54 -23.31
C HIS A 69 9.86 10.34 -23.49
N ALA A 70 9.16 10.26 -24.63
CA ALA A 70 8.32 9.12 -24.97
C ALA A 70 9.17 7.88 -25.34
N SER A 71 10.28 8.06 -26.07
CA SER A 71 11.18 6.97 -26.50
C SER A 71 12.13 6.50 -25.39
N GLU A 72 12.44 7.35 -24.41
CA GLU A 72 13.30 7.04 -23.25
C GLU A 72 12.77 5.89 -22.39
N GLY A 73 11.55 5.40 -22.61
CA GLY A 73 11.02 4.22 -21.94
C GLY A 73 10.81 4.40 -20.43
N LYS A 74 11.11 5.58 -19.88
CA LYS A 74 11.03 5.90 -18.46
C LYS A 74 9.62 5.72 -17.89
N ILE A 75 8.61 6.04 -18.69
CA ILE A 75 7.20 5.75 -18.37
C ILE A 75 6.97 4.25 -18.23
N HIS A 76 7.51 3.44 -19.14
CA HIS A 76 7.39 1.98 -19.08
C HIS A 76 8.15 1.39 -17.88
N GLU A 77 9.38 1.84 -17.63
CA GLU A 77 10.18 1.43 -16.47
C GLU A 77 9.46 1.77 -15.15
N LEU A 78 8.93 2.98 -15.01
CA LEU A 78 8.15 3.39 -13.84
C LEU A 78 6.87 2.56 -13.71
N ALA A 79 6.17 2.28 -14.81
CA ALA A 79 4.99 1.43 -14.80
C ALA A 79 5.31 -0.01 -14.33
N MET A 80 6.43 -0.59 -14.78
CA MET A 80 6.91 -1.89 -14.30
C MET A 80 7.24 -1.86 -12.80
N LYS A 81 7.96 -0.83 -12.34
CA LYS A 81 8.27 -0.65 -10.91
C LYS A 81 7.00 -0.55 -10.06
N VAL A 82 5.99 0.20 -10.52
CA VAL A 82 4.70 0.31 -9.84
C VAL A 82 3.97 -1.03 -9.81
N ALA A 83 3.95 -1.79 -10.91
CA ALA A 83 3.32 -3.10 -10.97
C ALA A 83 3.98 -4.10 -9.98
N LEU A 84 5.32 -4.10 -9.94
CA LEU A 84 6.07 -4.92 -9.00
C LEU A 84 5.75 -4.57 -7.54
N GLN A 85 5.75 -3.27 -7.19
CA GLN A 85 5.42 -2.82 -5.83
C GLN A 85 3.98 -3.18 -5.44
N LYS A 86 3.01 -3.10 -6.38
CA LYS A 86 1.63 -3.53 -6.12
C LYS A 86 1.56 -5.03 -5.80
N SER A 87 2.30 -5.86 -6.55
CA SER A 87 2.38 -7.31 -6.29
C SER A 87 2.99 -7.62 -4.92
N GLN A 88 4.11 -6.98 -4.59
CA GLN A 88 4.77 -7.15 -3.30
C GLN A 88 3.86 -6.72 -2.13
N ASN A 89 3.16 -5.58 -2.26
CA ASN A 89 2.20 -5.14 -1.25
C ASN A 89 1.03 -6.12 -1.08
N ALA A 90 0.51 -6.70 -2.16
CA ALA A 90 -0.53 -7.71 -2.09
C ALA A 90 -0.04 -8.98 -1.36
N GLN A 91 1.20 -9.41 -1.64
CA GLN A 91 1.82 -10.55 -0.97
C GLN A 91 2.01 -10.30 0.53
N ILE A 92 2.53 -9.14 0.92
CA ILE A 92 2.70 -8.77 2.33
C ILE A 92 1.36 -8.76 3.06
N ARG A 93 0.32 -8.17 2.46
CA ARG A 93 -1.03 -8.15 3.05
C ARG A 93 -1.57 -9.56 3.28
N SER A 94 -1.40 -10.45 2.30
CA SER A 94 -1.81 -11.86 2.41
C SER A 94 -1.05 -12.59 3.52
N GLN A 95 0.27 -12.40 3.62
CA GLN A 95 1.08 -12.96 4.70
C GLN A 95 0.65 -12.44 6.07
N PHE A 96 0.35 -11.14 6.19
CA PHE A 96 -0.12 -10.52 7.43
C PHE A 96 -1.48 -11.09 7.86
N GLU A 97 -2.40 -11.27 6.92
CA GLU A 97 -3.70 -11.89 7.19
C GLU A 97 -3.54 -13.34 7.67
N GLY A 98 -2.64 -14.11 7.03
CA GLY A 98 -2.30 -15.46 7.47
C GLY A 98 -1.73 -15.49 8.89
N LEU A 99 -0.82 -14.57 9.21
CA LEU A 99 -0.24 -14.45 10.54
C LEU A 99 -1.29 -14.07 11.59
N GLN A 100 -2.20 -13.15 11.25
CA GLN A 100 -3.28 -12.74 12.16
C GLN A 100 -4.21 -13.91 12.48
N LYS A 101 -4.57 -14.74 11.49
CA LYS A 101 -5.37 -15.96 11.70
C LYS A 101 -4.65 -16.96 12.60
N HIS A 102 -3.35 -17.16 12.40
CA HIS A 102 -2.55 -18.04 13.24
C HIS A 102 -2.49 -17.54 14.69
N MET A 103 -2.24 -16.24 14.88
CA MET A 103 -2.22 -15.61 16.20
C MET A 103 -3.56 -15.77 16.92
N GLN A 104 -4.68 -15.57 16.21
CA GLN A 104 -6.01 -15.80 16.78
C GLN A 104 -6.23 -17.26 17.19
N GLY A 105 -5.80 -18.22 16.37
CA GLY A 105 -5.84 -19.64 16.74
C GLY A 105 -5.06 -19.93 18.01
N LEU A 106 -3.83 -19.39 18.12
CA LEU A 106 -3.00 -19.56 19.31
C LEU A 106 -3.62 -18.92 20.56
N THR A 107 -4.25 -17.74 20.43
CA THR A 107 -4.99 -17.12 21.53
C THR A 107 -6.12 -18.02 22.03
N ASN A 108 -6.91 -18.60 21.11
CA ASN A 108 -7.98 -19.53 21.48
C ASN A 108 -7.45 -20.78 22.19
N ASP A 109 -6.32 -21.34 21.73
CA ASP A 109 -5.69 -22.50 22.36
C ASP A 109 -5.18 -22.18 23.77
N VAL A 110 -4.61 -20.98 23.96
CA VAL A 110 -4.19 -20.49 25.29
C VAL A 110 -5.40 -20.34 26.21
N GLU A 111 -6.49 -19.74 25.74
CA GLU A 111 -7.73 -19.61 26.53
C GLU A 111 -8.28 -20.97 26.95
N ARG A 112 -8.31 -21.95 26.04
CA ARG A 112 -8.75 -23.31 26.32
C ARG A 112 -7.84 -24.04 27.30
N SER A 113 -6.53 -23.89 27.15
CA SER A 113 -5.54 -24.43 28.08
C SER A 113 -5.73 -23.84 29.48
N ASN A 114 -5.91 -22.52 29.58
CA ASN A 114 -6.16 -21.83 30.85
C ASN A 114 -7.45 -22.31 31.51
N GLN A 115 -8.55 -22.49 30.76
CA GLN A 115 -9.78 -23.08 31.29
C GLN A 115 -9.55 -24.48 31.85
N THR A 116 -8.76 -25.30 31.15
CA THR A 116 -8.43 -26.66 31.59
C THR A 116 -7.61 -26.63 32.89
N VAL A 117 -6.66 -25.72 33.01
CA VAL A 117 -5.86 -25.52 34.23
C VAL A 117 -6.76 -25.18 35.43
N VAL A 118 -7.72 -24.26 35.25
CA VAL A 118 -8.67 -23.89 36.32
C VAL A 118 -9.48 -25.10 36.78
N ILE A 119 -10.04 -25.88 35.85
CA ILE A 119 -10.80 -27.10 36.18
C ILE A 119 -9.93 -28.11 36.94
N LEU A 120 -8.67 -28.27 36.56
CA LEU A 120 -7.75 -29.17 37.24
C LEU A 120 -7.40 -28.68 38.65
N GLN A 121 -7.26 -27.37 38.84
CA GLN A 121 -7.05 -26.76 40.16
C GLN A 121 -8.25 -26.99 41.09
N GLU A 122 -9.47 -26.81 40.60
CA GLU A 122 -10.71 -27.09 41.36
C GLU A 122 -10.77 -28.56 41.79
N LYS A 123 -10.53 -29.49 40.85
CA LYS A 123 -10.50 -30.93 41.16
C LYS A 123 -9.43 -31.31 42.17
N LEU A 124 -8.26 -30.66 42.10
CA LEU A 124 -7.18 -30.91 43.05
C LEU A 124 -7.59 -30.43 44.45
N GLN A 125 -8.21 -29.26 44.56
CA GLN A 125 -8.72 -28.72 45.81
C GLN A 125 -9.81 -29.63 46.42
N ASP A 126 -10.73 -30.15 45.61
CA ASP A 126 -11.74 -31.11 46.07
C ASP A 126 -11.12 -32.39 46.64
N LYS A 127 -10.08 -32.90 45.97
CA LYS A 127 -9.34 -34.10 46.42
C LYS A 127 -8.56 -33.82 47.70
N ASP A 128 -7.93 -32.66 47.83
CA ASP A 128 -7.24 -32.26 49.06
C ASP A 128 -8.20 -32.16 50.25
N GLN A 129 -9.40 -31.59 50.05
CA GLN A 129 -10.45 -31.56 51.08
C GLN A 129 -10.92 -32.97 51.45
N GLU A 130 -11.10 -33.87 50.48
CA GLU A 130 -11.48 -35.26 50.71
C GLU A 130 -10.40 -36.00 51.52
N ILE A 131 -9.13 -35.83 51.16
CA ILE A 131 -7.98 -36.37 51.90
C ILE A 131 -7.96 -35.83 53.33
N GLN A 132 -8.18 -34.53 53.54
CA GLN A 132 -8.20 -33.93 54.88
C GLN A 132 -9.32 -34.52 55.74
N LYS A 133 -10.53 -34.68 55.19
CA LYS A 133 -11.67 -35.32 55.89
C LYS A 133 -11.35 -36.78 56.25
N LEU A 134 -10.76 -37.54 55.34
CA LEU A 134 -10.37 -38.93 55.59
C LEU A 134 -9.28 -39.03 56.67
N LYS A 135 -8.28 -38.13 56.66
CA LYS A 135 -7.25 -38.05 57.70
C LYS A 135 -7.85 -37.77 59.08
N GLN A 136 -8.78 -36.82 59.19
CA GLN A 136 -9.47 -36.52 60.44
C GLN A 136 -10.27 -37.73 60.97
N LYS A 137 -11.02 -38.41 60.09
CA LYS A 137 -11.74 -39.64 60.44
C LYS A 137 -10.81 -40.75 60.92
N LEU A 138 -9.65 -40.92 60.30
CA LEU A 138 -8.63 -41.89 60.72
C LEU A 138 -8.05 -41.53 62.10
N GLN A 139 -7.79 -40.25 62.38
CA GLN A 139 -7.33 -39.79 63.69
C GLN A 139 -8.36 -40.04 64.78
N GLN A 140 -9.64 -39.69 64.54
CA GLN A 140 -10.75 -40.02 65.45
C GLN A 140 -10.88 -41.53 65.66
N LYS A 141 -10.81 -42.28 64.55
CA LYS A 141 -10.48 -43.71 64.42
C LYS A 141 -9.61 -44.25 65.54
N ASN A 142 -8.36 -43.80 65.48
CA ASN A 142 -7.27 -44.28 66.32
C ASN A 142 -7.48 -43.88 67.79
N LEU A 143 -7.95 -42.65 68.06
CA LEU A 143 -8.24 -42.20 69.43
C LEU A 143 -9.32 -43.06 70.10
N MET A 144 -10.39 -43.45 69.39
CA MET A 144 -11.43 -44.33 69.93
C MET A 144 -10.96 -45.77 70.16
N MET A 145 -9.95 -46.25 69.43
CA MET A 145 -9.34 -47.57 69.65
C MET A 145 -8.30 -47.58 70.78
N GLU A 146 -7.69 -46.45 71.11
CA GLU A 146 -6.80 -46.33 72.27
C GLU A 146 -7.58 -46.25 73.60
N ASP A 147 -8.70 -45.51 73.64
CA ASP A 147 -9.57 -45.46 74.83
C ASP A 147 -10.17 -46.83 75.18
N GLY A 148 -10.62 -47.60 74.18
CA GLY A 148 -11.18 -48.95 74.39
C GLY A 148 -10.15 -50.02 74.83
N ARG A 149 -8.85 -49.69 74.84
CA ARG A 149 -7.78 -50.57 75.33
C ARG A 149 -7.40 -50.28 76.79
N SER A 150 -7.70 -49.08 77.29
CA SER A 150 -7.45 -48.70 78.68
C SER A 150 -8.42 -49.40 79.64
N ASP A 151 -9.69 -49.56 79.25
CA ASP A 151 -10.71 -50.20 80.10
C ASP A 151 -10.56 -51.72 80.25
N ALA A 152 -9.75 -52.36 79.38
CA ALA A 152 -9.49 -53.81 79.45
C ALA A 152 -8.30 -54.17 80.36
N ALA A 153 -7.46 -53.20 80.74
CA ALA A 153 -6.23 -53.45 81.48
C ALA A 153 -6.38 -53.31 83.02
N GLU A 154 -7.48 -52.74 83.52
CA GLU A 154 -7.66 -52.48 84.97
C GLU A 154 -8.34 -53.61 85.78
N ASN A 155 -8.75 -54.73 85.16
CA ASN A 155 -9.55 -55.77 85.85
C ASN A 155 -8.82 -57.08 86.22
N PHE A 156 -7.48 -57.12 86.29
CA PHE A 156 -6.76 -58.37 86.59
C PHE A 156 -5.60 -58.25 87.58
N ILE A 157 -5.78 -57.57 88.72
CA ILE A 157 -4.92 -57.81 89.89
C ILE A 157 -5.75 -57.72 91.18
N GLU A 158 -6.35 -58.82 91.62
CA GLU A 158 -6.49 -59.07 93.06
C GLU A 158 -6.62 -60.57 93.39
N CYS A 159 -5.73 -61.02 94.29
CA CYS A 159 -5.71 -62.19 95.18
C CYS A 159 -6.00 -63.60 94.57
N ASP A 160 -5.10 -64.57 94.73
CA ASP A 160 -4.81 -65.10 96.06
C ASP A 160 -3.41 -65.71 96.24
N LYS A 161 -2.91 -65.51 97.47
CA LYS A 161 -1.64 -66.01 98.02
C LYS A 161 -1.81 -67.42 98.63
N PRO A 162 -0.70 -68.12 98.93
CA PRO A 162 -0.66 -69.58 99.01
C PRO A 162 -0.88 -70.13 100.42
N GLU A 163 -1.39 -71.36 100.51
CA GLU A 163 -1.19 -72.25 101.67
C GLU A 163 -0.74 -73.65 101.21
N VAL A 164 0.47 -74.00 101.63
CA VAL A 164 1.08 -75.34 101.73
C VAL A 164 0.68 -75.82 103.14
N PRO A 165 0.35 -77.11 103.44
CA PRO A 165 1.31 -78.20 103.28
C PRO A 165 0.86 -79.69 103.24
N LYS A 166 1.85 -80.50 102.80
CA LYS A 166 2.27 -81.84 103.31
C LYS A 166 1.56 -83.15 102.91
N GLU A 167 2.42 -84.02 102.35
CA GLU A 167 2.64 -85.46 102.60
C GLU A 167 1.46 -86.44 102.51
N ALA A 168 1.57 -87.46 101.66
CA ALA A 168 2.21 -88.75 101.99
C ALA A 168 2.11 -89.77 100.82
N ALA A 169 3.16 -90.60 100.71
CA ALA A 169 3.22 -91.99 100.21
C ALA A 169 2.35 -92.41 99.00
N ASN A 170 2.90 -92.99 97.95
CA ASN A 170 3.78 -94.17 97.90
C ASN A 170 4.36 -94.29 96.48
#